data_AF-A0A7K3WU48-F1
#
_entry.id   AF-A0A7K3WU48-F1
#
_cell.length_a   1.000
_cell.length_b   1.000
_cell.length_c   1.000
_cell.angle_alpha   90.00
_cell.angle_beta   90.00
_cell.angle_gamma   90.00
#
_symmetry.space_group_name_H-M   'P 1'
#
loop_
_entity.id
_entity.type
_entity.pdbx_description
1 polymer ?
#
loop_
_entity_poly.entity_id
_entity_poly.type
_entity_poly.pdbx_seq_one_letter_code
_entity_poly.pdbx_strand_id
1 'polypeptide(L)'
;MKQKHFKILSLLGLVLLLAACGGRNENRKMVEASAIHEQILDKHDSIYSVLQEQEQRVEKKLGKLSANDPDRVAYESMMRSINRSYNLLASWMEGVADFPGSKHIHNSDSPHKHDPEKERTMKGMSDQEILDLQKAYKTRLDEVGLKIKELITTMDMYTKDEN
;
A
#
# COMPACT_ATOMS: atom_id res chain seq x y z
N MET A 1 -61.78 45.10 -31.51
CA MET A 1 -62.10 44.51 -32.82
C MET A 1 -60.85 43.85 -33.40
N LYS A 2 -60.93 42.52 -33.63
CA LYS A 2 -60.31 41.68 -34.69
C LYS A 2 -58.78 41.73 -34.98
N GLN A 3 -58.12 40.61 -34.63
CA GLN A 3 -57.12 39.77 -35.34
C GLN A 3 -56.16 40.41 -36.38
N LYS A 4 -54.87 40.01 -36.46
CA LYS A 4 -54.40 38.73 -37.03
C LYS A 4 -52.96 38.38 -36.63
N HIS A 5 -52.70 37.07 -36.58
CA HIS A 5 -51.46 36.38 -36.25
C HIS A 5 -50.31 36.64 -37.25
N PHE A 6 -49.06 36.70 -36.77
CA PHE A 6 -47.93 36.18 -37.52
C PHE A 6 -46.99 35.42 -36.57
N LYS A 7 -46.90 34.11 -36.80
CA LYS A 7 -46.00 33.18 -36.12
C LYS A 7 -44.59 33.47 -36.60
N ILE A 8 -43.64 33.67 -35.68
CA ILE A 8 -42.22 33.46 -35.98
C ILE A 8 -41.76 32.31 -35.09
N LEU A 9 -41.79 31.12 -35.69
CA LEU A 9 -40.89 30.04 -35.32
C LEU A 9 -39.47 30.57 -35.56
N SER A 10 -38.65 30.65 -34.52
CA SER A 10 -37.20 30.62 -34.68
C SER A 10 -36.67 29.46 -33.84
N LEU A 11 -36.68 28.29 -34.48
CA LEU A 11 -35.75 27.20 -34.21
C LEU A 11 -34.35 27.76 -34.44
N LEU A 12 -33.48 27.78 -33.42
CA LEU A 12 -32.05 27.69 -33.66
C LEU A 12 -31.34 27.09 -32.44
N GLY A 13 -31.13 25.77 -32.53
CA GLY A 13 -29.94 25.08 -32.04
C GLY A 13 -29.61 25.17 -30.55
N LEU A 14 -30.35 24.44 -29.72
CA LEU A 14 -29.72 23.88 -28.51
C LEU A 14 -28.71 22.83 -28.99
N VAL A 15 -27.45 23.24 -29.12
CA VAL A 15 -26.33 22.33 -29.33
C VAL A 15 -26.31 21.40 -28.13
N LEU A 16 -26.70 20.15 -28.38
CA LEU A 16 -26.49 19.01 -27.49
C LEU A 16 -25.01 19.01 -27.10
N LEU A 17 -24.73 19.36 -25.84
CA LEU A 17 -23.45 19.13 -25.16
C LEU A 17 -23.26 17.62 -25.00
N LEU A 18 -22.97 16.94 -26.10
CA LEU A 18 -22.46 15.58 -26.12
C LEU A 18 -20.98 15.65 -26.51
N ALA A 19 -20.16 16.08 -25.55
CA ALA A 19 -18.72 15.84 -25.60
C ALA A 19 -18.16 15.73 -24.17
N ALA A 20 -17.62 14.55 -23.88
CA ALA A 20 -16.68 14.23 -22.80
C ALA A 20 -17.23 14.07 -21.36
N CYS A 21 -17.98 13.00 -21.12
CA CYS A 21 -18.03 12.34 -19.80
C CYS A 21 -16.87 11.33 -19.58
N GLY A 22 -15.76 11.42 -20.33
CA GLY A 22 -14.58 10.54 -20.18
C GLY A 22 -13.60 11.02 -19.11
N GLY A 23 -13.11 12.27 -19.24
CA GLY A 23 -11.99 12.77 -18.42
C GLY A 23 -12.29 12.97 -16.92
N ARG A 24 -13.56 13.13 -16.53
CA ARG A 24 -13.91 13.30 -15.10
C ARG A 24 -13.86 11.99 -14.31
N ASN A 25 -14.05 10.85 -14.97
CA ASN A 25 -14.03 9.53 -14.31
C ASN A 25 -12.62 8.94 -14.31
N GLU A 26 -11.90 9.10 -15.42
CA GLU A 26 -10.47 8.75 -15.59
C GLU A 26 -9.60 9.41 -14.51
N ASN A 27 -9.67 10.74 -14.38
CA ASN A 27 -8.94 11.46 -13.33
C ASN A 27 -9.30 10.99 -11.90
N ARG A 28 -10.56 10.62 -11.63
CA ARG A 28 -10.97 10.14 -10.30
C ARG A 28 -10.34 8.78 -9.96
N LYS A 29 -10.23 7.88 -10.93
CA LYS A 29 -9.60 6.56 -10.72
C LYS A 29 -8.12 6.71 -10.41
N MET A 30 -7.42 7.60 -11.11
CA MET A 30 -6.01 7.86 -10.85
C MET A 30 -5.77 8.51 -9.49
N VAL A 31 -6.64 9.43 -9.06
CA VAL A 31 -6.61 9.97 -7.69
C VAL A 31 -6.85 8.87 -6.64
N GLU A 32 -7.82 7.99 -6.86
CA GLU A 32 -8.09 6.86 -5.96
C GLU A 32 -6.90 5.88 -5.90
N ALA A 33 -6.32 5.55 -7.06
CA ALA A 33 -5.18 4.65 -7.16
C ALA A 33 -3.94 5.22 -6.43
N SER A 34 -3.69 6.53 -6.57
CA SER A 34 -2.62 7.23 -5.85
C SER A 34 -2.86 7.22 -4.35
N ALA A 35 -4.09 7.47 -3.89
CA ALA A 35 -4.42 7.42 -2.47
C ALA A 35 -4.24 6.01 -1.87
N ILE A 36 -4.57 4.96 -2.63
CA ILE A 36 -4.31 3.57 -2.22
C ILE A 36 -2.81 3.30 -2.16
N HIS A 37 -2.03 3.80 -3.12
CA HIS A 37 -0.58 3.65 -3.12
C HIS A 37 0.06 4.26 -1.86
N GLU A 38 -0.35 5.47 -1.46
CA GLU A 38 0.15 6.07 -0.21
C GLU A 38 -0.22 5.23 1.02
N GLN A 39 -1.47 4.74 1.09
CA GLN A 39 -1.87 3.83 2.18
C GLN A 39 -1.05 2.54 2.23
N ILE A 40 -0.63 2.04 1.07
CA ILE A 40 0.23 0.87 0.95
C ILE A 40 1.61 1.17 1.55
N LEU A 41 2.20 2.32 1.22
CA LEU A 41 3.51 2.73 1.76
C LEU A 41 3.46 2.97 3.27
N ASP A 42 2.48 3.74 3.74
CA ASP A 42 2.27 3.99 5.18
C ASP A 42 2.11 2.67 5.96
N LYS A 43 1.34 1.74 5.41
CA LYS A 43 1.14 0.43 6.03
C LYS A 43 2.41 -0.41 6.01
N HIS A 44 3.16 -0.41 4.92
CA HIS A 44 4.44 -1.10 4.84
C HIS A 44 5.39 -0.61 5.93
N ASP A 45 5.53 0.70 6.07
CA ASP A 45 6.43 1.32 7.06
C ASP A 45 5.97 1.04 8.49
N SER A 46 4.66 1.03 8.73
CA SER A 46 4.09 0.62 10.01
C SER A 46 4.42 -0.84 10.35
N ILE A 47 4.27 -1.77 9.40
CA ILE A 47 4.62 -3.20 9.61
C ILE A 47 6.13 -3.33 9.89
N TYR A 48 6.96 -2.64 9.12
CA TYR A 48 8.42 -2.65 9.29
C TYR A 48 8.81 -2.15 10.68
N SER A 49 8.23 -1.04 11.13
CA SER A 49 8.50 -0.44 12.45
C SER A 49 8.15 -1.41 13.58
N VAL A 50 7.01 -2.11 13.49
CA VAL A 50 6.62 -3.11 14.50
C VAL A 50 7.60 -4.30 14.51
N LEU A 51 8.05 -4.76 13.34
CA LEU A 51 9.08 -5.81 13.27
C LEU A 51 10.39 -5.37 13.93
N GLN A 52 10.82 -4.13 13.70
CA GLN A 52 12.02 -3.57 14.29
C GLN A 52 11.93 -3.46 15.81
N GLU A 53 10.80 -3.01 16.34
CA GLU A 53 10.57 -2.98 17.79
C GLU A 53 10.66 -4.37 18.42
N GLN A 54 10.08 -5.38 17.75
CA GLN A 54 10.10 -6.76 18.24
C GLN A 54 11.49 -7.39 18.15
N GLU A 55 12.23 -7.12 17.07
CA GLU A 55 13.63 -7.50 16.91
C GLU A 55 14.46 -7.00 18.09
N GLN A 56 14.41 -5.70 18.36
CA GLN A 56 15.14 -5.08 19.47
C GLN A 56 14.79 -5.69 20.83
N ARG A 57 13.52 -6.04 21.06
CA ARG A 57 13.07 -6.71 22.30
C ARG A 57 13.70 -8.10 22.43
N VAL A 58 13.63 -8.91 21.37
CA VAL A 58 14.20 -10.26 21.33
C VAL A 58 15.72 -10.23 21.48
N GLU A 59 16.41 -9.33 20.76
CA GLU A 59 17.87 -9.14 20.88
C GLU A 59 18.28 -8.78 22.30
N LYS A 60 17.59 -7.81 22.91
CA LYS A 60 17.86 -7.37 24.28
C LYS A 60 17.70 -8.52 25.28
N LYS A 61 16.71 -9.39 25.10
CA LYS A 61 16.55 -10.58 25.94
C LYS A 61 17.67 -11.59 25.69
N LEU A 62 17.96 -11.93 24.44
CA LEU A 62 19.05 -12.85 24.08
C LEU A 62 20.40 -12.42 24.65
N GLY A 63 20.69 -11.12 24.67
CA GLY A 63 21.91 -10.55 25.25
C GLY A 63 22.01 -10.72 26.78
N LYS A 64 20.90 -11.00 27.47
CA LYS A 64 20.88 -11.26 28.93
C LYS A 64 20.92 -12.75 29.27
N LEU A 65 20.59 -13.63 28.32
CA LEU A 65 20.51 -15.07 28.56
C LEU A 65 21.89 -15.71 28.48
N SER A 66 22.19 -16.58 29.45
CA SER A 66 23.41 -17.40 29.40
C SER A 66 23.33 -18.43 28.26
N ALA A 67 24.46 -18.99 27.85
CA ALA A 67 24.50 -19.99 26.77
C ALA A 67 23.66 -21.25 27.07
N ASN A 68 23.51 -21.61 28.35
CA ASN A 68 22.77 -22.80 28.80
C ASN A 68 21.36 -22.46 29.31
N ASP A 69 20.91 -21.23 29.10
CA ASP A 69 19.57 -20.81 29.51
C ASP A 69 18.53 -21.55 28.65
N PRO A 70 17.55 -22.24 29.26
CA PRO A 70 16.54 -23.00 28.52
C PRO A 70 15.70 -22.13 27.58
N ASP A 71 15.49 -20.85 27.89
CA ASP A 71 14.67 -19.94 27.09
C ASP A 71 15.42 -19.44 25.85
N ARG A 72 16.76 -19.55 25.83
CA ARG A 72 17.60 -19.06 24.73
C ARG A 72 17.17 -19.62 23.38
N VAL A 73 16.86 -20.92 23.32
CA VAL A 73 16.43 -21.60 22.09
C VAL A 73 15.13 -21.01 21.55
N ALA A 74 14.20 -20.67 22.42
CA ALA A 74 12.93 -20.05 22.04
C ALA A 74 13.16 -18.66 21.44
N TYR A 75 13.94 -17.81 22.10
CA TYR A 75 14.24 -16.47 21.60
C TYR A 75 15.07 -16.47 20.30
N GLU A 76 16.01 -17.41 20.13
CA GLU A 76 16.71 -17.59 18.85
C GLU A 76 15.75 -18.01 17.73
N SER A 77 14.74 -18.83 18.06
CA SER A 77 13.67 -19.20 17.13
C SER A 77 12.79 -18.00 16.76
N MET A 78 12.46 -17.14 17.74
CA MET A 78 11.75 -15.90 17.49
C MET A 78 12.52 -15.00 16.53
N MET A 79 13.83 -14.83 16.75
CA MET A 79 14.69 -14.03 15.86
C MET A 79 14.67 -14.55 14.42
N ARG A 80 14.76 -15.88 14.24
CA ARG A 80 14.63 -16.49 12.89
C ARG A 80 13.26 -16.21 12.26
N SER A 81 12.18 -16.17 13.05
CA SER A 81 10.84 -15.85 12.55
C SER A 81 10.67 -14.38 12.17
N ILE A 82 11.30 -13.46 12.93
CA ILE A 82 11.35 -12.03 12.59
C ILE A 82 12.09 -11.83 11.26
N ASN A 83 13.26 -12.45 11.09
CA ASN A 83 14.00 -12.39 9.83
C ASN A 83 13.21 -12.92 8.63
N ARG A 84 12.46 -14.02 8.80
CA ARG A 84 11.55 -14.51 7.76
C ARG A 84 10.44 -13.51 7.44
N SER A 85 9.96 -12.77 8.44
CA SER A 85 8.92 -11.75 8.26
C SER A 85 9.42 -10.52 7.50
N TYR A 86 10.65 -10.06 7.77
CA TYR A 86 11.31 -9.05 6.96
C TYR A 86 11.44 -9.49 5.50
N ASN A 87 11.90 -10.72 5.26
CA ASN A 87 12.03 -11.25 3.91
C ASN A 87 10.68 -11.35 3.18
N LEU A 88 9.62 -11.72 3.90
CA LEU A 88 8.27 -11.76 3.34
C LEU A 88 7.78 -10.35 2.94
N LEU A 89 8.01 -9.35 3.79
CA LEU A 89 7.63 -7.96 3.53
C LEU A 89 8.45 -7.38 2.36
N ALA A 90 9.76 -7.62 2.34
CA ALA A 90 10.65 -7.19 1.26
C ALA A 90 10.25 -7.84 -0.10
N SER A 91 9.99 -9.14 -0.11
CA SER A 91 9.54 -9.85 -1.33
C SER A 91 8.19 -9.35 -1.84
N TRP A 92 7.29 -8.93 -0.93
CA TRP A 92 6.06 -8.26 -1.36
C TRP A 92 6.38 -6.91 -2.02
N MET A 93 7.25 -6.07 -1.44
CA MET A 93 7.65 -4.76 -1.98
C MET A 93 8.37 -4.87 -3.32
N GLU A 94 9.20 -5.90 -3.51
CA GLU A 94 9.84 -6.20 -4.80
C GLU A 94 8.81 -6.38 -5.92
N GLY A 95 7.64 -6.95 -5.63
CA GLY A 95 6.55 -7.14 -6.59
C GLY A 95 5.65 -5.92 -6.83
N VAL A 96 5.83 -4.83 -6.08
CA VAL A 96 5.09 -3.58 -6.26
C VAL A 96 5.77 -2.75 -7.33
N ALA A 97 4.98 -2.32 -8.33
CA ALA A 97 5.41 -1.40 -9.37
C ALA A 97 5.33 0.06 -8.89
N ASP A 98 6.23 0.90 -9.40
CA ASP A 98 6.29 2.32 -9.10
C ASP A 98 5.07 3.06 -9.68
N PHE A 99 4.46 3.94 -8.89
CA PHE A 99 3.26 4.66 -9.33
C PHE A 99 3.61 5.84 -10.27
N PRO A 100 3.03 5.92 -11.49
CA PRO A 100 3.34 6.99 -12.44
C PRO A 100 2.98 8.39 -11.93
N GLY A 101 3.92 9.33 -12.04
CA GLY A 101 3.66 10.75 -11.77
C GLY A 101 3.65 11.15 -10.29
N SER A 102 3.82 10.22 -9.36
CA SER A 102 3.98 10.51 -7.94
C SER A 102 5.46 10.81 -7.64
N LYS A 103 5.77 12.07 -7.34
CA LYS A 103 7.05 12.40 -6.68
C LYS A 103 6.89 12.12 -5.20
N HIS A 104 7.19 10.90 -4.77
CA HIS A 104 7.19 10.55 -3.35
C HIS A 104 8.35 11.27 -2.66
N ILE A 105 8.04 12.14 -1.69
CA ILE A 105 9.03 12.74 -0.78
C ILE A 105 8.77 12.11 0.59
N HIS A 106 9.41 11.00 0.90
CA HIS A 106 9.40 10.44 2.25
C HIS A 106 10.66 10.88 2.99
N ASN A 107 10.49 11.38 4.21
CA ASN A 107 11.56 11.76 5.14
C ASN A 107 12.18 10.54 5.87
N SER A 108 12.18 9.36 5.25
CA SER A 108 12.77 8.15 5.84
C SER A 108 14.13 7.87 5.19
N ASP A 109 15.13 7.53 6.01
CA ASP A 109 16.51 7.21 5.60
C ASP A 109 16.63 5.92 4.72
N SER A 110 15.53 5.42 4.18
CA SER A 110 15.52 4.34 3.18
C SER A 110 15.28 4.95 1.81
N PRO A 111 16.35 5.22 1.02
CA PRO A 111 16.16 5.64 -0.35
C PRO A 111 15.57 4.48 -1.15
N HIS A 112 14.24 4.47 -1.31
CA HIS A 112 13.60 3.70 -2.34
C HIS A 112 14.11 4.26 -3.68
N LYS A 113 15.13 3.60 -4.26
CA LYS A 113 15.57 3.94 -5.61
C LYS A 113 14.43 3.56 -6.56
N HIS A 114 13.93 4.53 -7.30
CA HIS A 114 13.05 4.29 -8.44
C HIS A 114 13.72 3.30 -9.38
N ASP A 115 13.04 2.21 -9.68
CA ASP A 115 13.50 1.22 -10.64
C ASP A 115 12.84 1.53 -11.99
N PRO A 116 13.61 1.95 -13.01
CA PRO A 116 13.06 2.26 -14.33
C PRO A 116 12.33 1.06 -14.98
N GLU A 117 12.63 -0.18 -14.57
CA GLU A 117 11.87 -1.36 -15.01
C GLU A 117 10.50 -1.44 -14.33
N LYS A 118 10.40 -1.08 -13.05
CA LYS A 118 9.13 -1.04 -12.32
C LYS A 118 8.20 0.05 -12.83
N GLU A 119 8.71 1.22 -13.18
CA GLU A 119 7.94 2.31 -13.80
C GLU A 119 7.30 1.89 -15.14
N ARG A 120 7.89 0.93 -15.86
CA ARG A 120 7.35 0.43 -17.13
C ARG A 120 6.15 -0.49 -16.96
N THR A 121 5.96 -1.09 -15.78
CA THR A 121 4.89 -2.07 -15.54
C THR A 121 3.50 -1.48 -15.77
N MET A 122 3.29 -0.21 -15.41
CA MET A 122 2.00 0.47 -15.59
C MET A 122 1.87 1.16 -16.95
N LYS A 123 2.89 1.10 -17.81
CA LYS A 123 2.88 1.76 -19.12
C LYS A 123 1.91 1.04 -20.05
N GLY A 124 0.87 1.76 -20.49
CA GLY A 124 -0.14 1.23 -21.41
C GLY A 124 -1.31 0.54 -20.73
N MET A 125 -1.34 0.48 -19.39
CA MET A 125 -2.54 0.12 -18.63
C MET A 125 -3.54 1.28 -18.66
N SER A 126 -4.83 0.97 -18.69
CA SER A 126 -5.90 1.94 -18.47
C SER A 126 -5.98 2.34 -16.99
N ASP A 127 -6.56 3.50 -16.69
CA ASP A 127 -6.76 3.98 -15.31
C ASP A 127 -7.53 2.98 -14.43
N GLN A 128 -8.43 2.18 -15.02
CA GLN A 128 -9.14 1.12 -14.30
C GLN A 128 -8.19 -0.01 -13.91
N GLU A 129 -7.35 -0.47 -14.84
CA GLU A 129 -6.38 -1.52 -14.57
C GLU A 129 -5.33 -1.08 -13.55
N ILE A 130 -4.91 0.19 -13.58
CA ILE A 130 -4.01 0.77 -12.57
C ILE A 130 -4.70 0.77 -11.20
N LEU A 131 -5.95 1.21 -11.11
CA LEU A 131 -6.71 1.21 -9.86
C LEU A 131 -6.87 -0.21 -9.29
N ASP A 132 -7.23 -1.18 -10.13
CA ASP A 132 -7.39 -2.57 -9.72
C ASP A 132 -6.06 -3.20 -9.28
N LEU A 133 -4.96 -2.84 -9.94
CA LEU A 133 -3.61 -3.25 -9.54
C LEU A 133 -3.24 -2.70 -8.15
N GLN A 134 -3.48 -1.41 -7.87
CA GLN A 134 -3.21 -0.84 -6.55
C GLN A 134 -4.09 -1.50 -5.47
N LYS A 135 -5.36 -1.81 -5.76
CA LYS A 135 -6.23 -2.56 -4.86
C LYS A 135 -5.68 -3.96 -4.57
N ALA A 136 -5.23 -4.67 -5.60
CA ALA A 136 -4.64 -6.00 -5.45
C ALA A 136 -3.35 -5.96 -4.60
N TYR A 137 -2.47 -4.97 -4.81
CA TYR A 137 -1.29 -4.76 -3.97
C TYR A 137 -1.66 -4.54 -2.51
N LYS A 138 -2.65 -3.68 -2.25
CA LYS A 138 -3.15 -3.43 -0.89
C LYS A 138 -3.67 -4.71 -0.24
N THR A 139 -4.50 -5.49 -0.94
CA THR A 139 -5.02 -6.76 -0.41
C THR A 139 -3.89 -7.72 -0.07
N ARG A 140 -2.89 -7.86 -0.93
CA ARG A 140 -1.74 -8.73 -0.67
C ARG A 140 -0.90 -8.23 0.53
N LEU A 141 -0.76 -6.92 0.71
CA LEU A 141 -0.10 -6.35 1.88
C LEU A 141 -0.92 -6.60 3.16
N ASP A 142 -2.25 -6.54 3.07
CA ASP A 142 -3.14 -6.86 4.19
C ASP A 142 -2.93 -8.32 4.64
N GLU A 143 -2.82 -9.27 3.71
CA GLU A 143 -2.53 -10.68 4.02
C GLU A 143 -1.14 -10.89 4.63
N VAL A 144 -0.11 -10.24 4.08
CA VAL A 144 1.26 -10.28 4.64
C VAL A 144 1.26 -9.71 6.06
N GLY A 145 0.64 -8.54 6.26
CA GLY A 145 0.54 -7.88 7.55
C GLY A 145 -0.20 -8.73 8.59
N LEU A 146 -1.24 -9.47 8.21
CA LEU A 146 -1.94 -10.38 9.11
C LEU A 146 -1.03 -11.52 9.61
N LYS A 147 -0.30 -12.18 8.71
CA LYS A 147 0.64 -13.26 9.09
C LYS A 147 1.72 -12.76 10.05
N ILE A 148 2.25 -11.57 9.78
CA ILE A 148 3.26 -10.94 10.64
C ILE A 148 2.66 -10.58 12.01
N LYS A 149 1.45 -10.02 12.03
CA LYS A 149 0.75 -9.69 13.28
C LYS A 149 0.45 -10.91 14.14
N GLU A 150 0.03 -12.03 13.54
CA GLU A 150 -0.21 -13.29 14.25
C GLU A 150 1.06 -13.82 14.92
N LEU A 151 2.18 -13.76 14.19
CA LEU A 151 3.49 -14.12 14.72
C LEU A 151 3.88 -13.24 15.91
N ILE A 152 3.77 -11.92 15.76
CA ILE A 152 4.08 -10.96 16.83
C ILE A 152 3.18 -11.20 18.05
N THR A 153 1.89 -11.45 17.84
CA THR A 153 0.95 -11.75 18.92
C THR A 153 1.38 -13.00 19.69
N THR A 154 1.85 -14.02 18.98
CA THR A 154 2.37 -15.26 19.59
C THR A 154 3.64 -14.99 20.41
N MET A 155 4.55 -14.16 19.90
CA MET A 155 5.76 -13.73 20.64
C MET A 155 5.39 -12.91 21.89
N ASP A 156 4.46 -11.96 21.75
CA ASP A 156 3.99 -11.13 22.87
C ASP A 156 3.34 -11.98 23.96
N MET A 157 2.62 -13.06 23.60
CA MET A 157 2.07 -13.99 24.59
C MET A 157 3.19 -14.70 25.36
N TYR A 158 4.16 -15.28 24.66
CA TYR A 158 5.31 -15.96 25.29
C TYR A 158 6.08 -15.03 26.23
N THR A 159 6.33 -13.78 25.80
CA THR A 159 7.12 -12.83 26.58
C THR A 159 6.36 -12.16 27.72
N LYS A 160 5.02 -12.16 27.70
CA LYS A 160 4.19 -11.66 28.81
C LYS A 160 4.18 -12.60 30.00
N ASP A 161 4.36 -13.90 29.79
CA ASP A 161 4.41 -14.90 30.86
C ASP A 161 5.68 -14.80 31.73
N GLU A 162 6.63 -13.92 31.36
CA GLU A 162 7.90 -13.72 32.05
C GLU A 162 7.98 -12.47 32.95
N ASN A 163 6.95 -11.61 32.97
CA ASN A 163 6.85 -10.40 33.82
C ASN A 163 5.86 -10.61 34.98
#